data_AF-A0A9X3JZZ9-F1
#
_entry.id   AF-A0A9X3JZZ9-F1
#
_cell.length_a   1.000
_cell.length_b   1.000
_cell.length_c   1.000
_cell.angle_alpha   90.00
_cell.angle_beta   90.00
_cell.angle_gamma   90.00
#
_symmetry.space_group_name_H-M   'P 1'
#
loop_
_entity.id
_entity.type
_entity.pdbx_description
1 polymer ?
#
loop_
_entity_poly.entity_id
_entity_poly.type
_entity_poly.pdbx_seq_one_letter_code
_entity_poly.pdbx_strand_id
1 'polypeptide(L)'
;MSELLTIPAAADAPRFDMVPFAGTEILAAQDRDEVRVPMKPLCGAIGLPWEPQRKRIGRDPVLAEGASMMEVPTRGGVQRQLALPLHLVPGFLFTADADRYAPELRERVHLFRKECFQVLHAHFACRPVEPVEPIAIDPATAREGVRLVTMLKRETSPEIRRMYHGFLDQLCAGQGIATPAIAAIGADALPSAELVAPLLRGLETLTMMGIVWNHSSQPGVIAFDLAELLEHFDRLMITMPAMSSMSQSLREHADPVFEKVSIVSNLTGRPRLCWAYEDRADG
;
A
#
# COMPACT_ATOMS: atom_id res chain seq x y z
N MET A 1 -54.28 -41.69 -0.01
CA MET A 1 -54.09 -41.25 -1.41
C MET A 1 -55.06 -40.09 -1.63
N SER A 2 -54.67 -38.83 -1.76
CA SER A 2 -53.40 -38.24 -2.19
C SER A 2 -53.25 -36.88 -1.51
N GLU A 3 -52.14 -36.63 -0.83
CA GLU A 3 -51.72 -35.28 -0.46
C GLU A 3 -51.26 -34.57 -1.73
N LEU A 4 -51.98 -33.53 -2.12
CA LEU A 4 -51.53 -32.55 -3.11
C LEU A 4 -50.43 -31.72 -2.43
N LEU A 5 -49.19 -31.95 -2.85
CA LEU A 5 -48.08 -31.04 -2.58
C LEU A 5 -48.45 -29.63 -3.05
N THR A 6 -48.76 -28.75 -2.10
CA THR A 6 -48.77 -27.31 -2.33
C THR A 6 -47.32 -26.89 -2.56
N ILE A 7 -46.94 -26.66 -3.81
CA ILE A 7 -45.68 -26.02 -4.18
C ILE A 7 -45.77 -24.57 -3.67
N PRO A 8 -44.89 -24.11 -2.75
CA PRO A 8 -44.91 -22.73 -2.31
C PRO A 8 -44.53 -21.82 -3.49
N ALA A 9 -45.35 -20.81 -3.75
CA ALA A 9 -45.09 -19.78 -4.75
C ALA A 9 -43.74 -19.09 -4.45
N ALA A 10 -42.89 -19.01 -5.46
CA ALA A 10 -41.54 -18.44 -5.38
C ALA A 10 -41.59 -16.97 -4.93
N ALA A 11 -41.23 -16.71 -3.67
CA ALA A 11 -41.12 -15.38 -3.09
C ALA A 11 -39.76 -14.69 -3.37
N ASP A 12 -38.92 -15.28 -4.23
CA ASP A 12 -37.51 -14.87 -4.40
C ASP A 12 -37.12 -14.68 -5.88
N ALA A 13 -38.09 -14.40 -6.76
CA ALA A 13 -37.78 -14.10 -8.15
C ALA A 13 -37.10 -12.72 -8.26
N PRO A 14 -35.92 -12.61 -8.92
CA PRO A 14 -35.24 -11.34 -9.06
C PRO A 14 -36.14 -10.33 -9.79
N ARG A 15 -36.32 -9.16 -9.18
CA ARG A 15 -37.11 -8.06 -9.76
C ARG A 15 -36.20 -7.27 -10.70
N PHE A 16 -36.56 -7.20 -11.97
CA PHE A 16 -35.83 -6.46 -12.99
C PHE A 16 -36.38 -5.05 -13.14
N ASP A 17 -35.52 -4.06 -13.07
CA ASP A 17 -35.84 -2.64 -13.27
C ASP A 17 -34.78 -1.98 -14.17
N MET A 18 -35.17 -0.95 -14.90
CA MET A 18 -34.25 -0.11 -15.65
C MET A 18 -33.67 0.95 -14.71
N VAL A 19 -32.36 0.97 -14.53
CA VAL A 19 -31.70 1.93 -13.64
C VAL A 19 -30.88 2.94 -14.44
N PRO A 20 -30.94 4.23 -14.09
CA PRO A 20 -30.13 5.25 -14.74
C PRO A 20 -28.65 5.03 -14.40
N PHE A 21 -27.81 4.99 -15.43
CA PHE A 21 -26.38 4.79 -15.32
C PHE A 21 -25.67 5.58 -16.43
N ALA A 22 -24.76 6.50 -16.07
CA ALA A 22 -23.98 7.29 -17.04
C ALA A 22 -24.83 7.93 -18.17
N GLY A 23 -26.01 8.45 -17.82
CA GLY A 23 -26.97 9.08 -18.72
C GLY A 23 -27.70 8.13 -19.69
N THR A 24 -27.68 6.82 -19.44
CA THR A 24 -28.46 5.80 -20.17
C THR A 24 -29.21 4.92 -19.16
N GLU A 25 -30.13 4.09 -19.62
CA GLU A 25 -30.80 3.11 -18.77
C GLU A 25 -30.18 1.72 -18.98
N ILE A 26 -29.81 1.05 -17.89
CA ILE A 26 -29.29 -0.32 -17.92
C ILE A 26 -30.24 -1.26 -17.20
N LEU A 27 -30.35 -2.48 -17.69
CA LEU A 27 -31.12 -3.54 -17.04
C LEU A 27 -30.39 -3.95 -15.76
N ALA A 28 -31.04 -3.79 -14.61
CA ALA A 28 -30.57 -4.30 -13.33
C ALA A 28 -31.64 -5.19 -12.69
N ALA A 29 -31.21 -6.08 -11.82
CA ALA A 29 -32.07 -6.92 -11.02
C ALA A 29 -31.75 -6.76 -9.54
N GLN A 30 -32.78 -6.63 -8.72
CA GLN A 30 -32.65 -6.80 -7.29
C GLN A 30 -32.46 -8.29 -7.00
N ASP A 31 -31.31 -8.66 -6.43
CA ASP A 31 -30.98 -10.01 -6.01
C ASP A 31 -30.63 -9.97 -4.53
N ARG A 32 -31.58 -10.40 -3.68
CA ARG A 32 -31.54 -10.22 -2.23
C ARG A 32 -31.35 -8.74 -1.85
N ASP A 33 -30.28 -8.42 -1.11
CA ASP A 33 -29.97 -7.07 -0.62
C ASP A 33 -29.12 -6.24 -1.59
N GLU A 34 -28.76 -6.77 -2.77
CA GLU A 34 -27.84 -6.11 -3.69
C GLU A 34 -28.42 -5.97 -5.11
N VAL A 35 -28.21 -4.80 -5.71
CA VAL A 35 -28.57 -4.56 -7.11
C VAL A 35 -27.46 -5.13 -8.00
N ARG A 36 -27.81 -6.04 -8.90
CA ARG A 36 -26.88 -6.69 -9.83
C ARG A 36 -27.28 -6.43 -11.28
N VAL A 37 -26.28 -6.37 -12.14
CA VAL A 37 -26.43 -6.04 -13.57
C VAL A 37 -26.01 -7.26 -14.41
N PRO A 38 -26.92 -7.87 -15.17
CA PRO A 38 -26.58 -8.88 -16.16
C PRO A 38 -25.62 -8.31 -17.22
N MET A 39 -24.40 -8.84 -17.27
CA MET A 39 -23.34 -8.21 -18.06
C MET A 39 -23.48 -8.46 -19.56
N LYS A 40 -24.07 -9.58 -19.98
CA LYS A 40 -24.25 -9.87 -21.41
C LYS A 40 -25.25 -8.90 -22.10
N PRO A 41 -26.43 -8.62 -21.54
CA PRO A 41 -27.31 -7.55 -22.02
C PRO A 41 -26.63 -6.18 -22.02
N LEU A 42 -25.91 -5.82 -20.95
CA LEU A 42 -25.18 -4.55 -20.87
C LEU A 42 -24.17 -4.43 -22.01
N CYS A 43 -23.31 -5.44 -22.21
CA CYS A 43 -22.34 -5.46 -23.31
C CYS A 43 -23.02 -5.33 -24.68
N GLY A 44 -24.15 -6.00 -24.89
CA GLY A 44 -24.95 -5.86 -26.11
C GLY A 44 -25.46 -4.44 -26.33
N ALA A 45 -25.97 -3.79 -25.29
CA ALA A 45 -26.48 -2.42 -25.36
C ALA A 45 -25.39 -1.38 -25.69
N ILE A 46 -24.15 -1.63 -25.26
CA ILE A 46 -23.00 -0.73 -25.51
C ILE A 46 -22.12 -1.17 -26.69
N GLY A 47 -22.55 -2.17 -27.46
CA GLY A 47 -21.85 -2.64 -28.67
C GLY A 47 -20.55 -3.41 -28.42
N LEU A 48 -20.35 -3.98 -27.22
CA LEU A 48 -19.17 -4.76 -26.90
C LEU A 48 -19.41 -6.27 -27.14
N PRO A 49 -18.46 -6.99 -27.76
CA PRO A 49 -18.56 -8.43 -27.93
C PRO A 49 -18.46 -9.14 -26.58
N TRP A 50 -19.39 -10.06 -26.29
CA TRP A 50 -19.53 -10.69 -24.96
C TRP A 50 -18.33 -11.54 -24.52
N GLU A 51 -17.86 -12.45 -25.36
CA GLU A 51 -16.87 -13.46 -24.94
C GLU A 51 -15.53 -12.86 -24.44
N PRO A 52 -14.97 -11.83 -25.09
CA PRO A 52 -13.83 -11.09 -24.56
C PRO A 52 -14.10 -10.44 -23.19
N GLN A 53 -15.30 -9.88 -22.98
CA GLN A 53 -15.64 -9.21 -21.72
C GLN A 53 -15.83 -10.20 -20.58
N ARG A 54 -16.43 -11.35 -20.85
CA ARG A 54 -16.52 -12.44 -19.86
C ARG A 54 -15.15 -12.88 -19.38
N LYS A 55 -14.18 -13.06 -20.30
CA LYS A 55 -12.79 -13.39 -19.96
C LYS A 55 -12.10 -12.28 -19.17
N ARG A 56 -12.41 -11.01 -19.48
CA ARG A 56 -11.87 -9.86 -18.75
C ARG A 56 -12.36 -9.84 -17.30
N ILE A 57 -13.66 -10.02 -17.09
CA ILE A 57 -14.25 -10.10 -15.75
C ILE A 57 -13.57 -11.20 -14.93
N GLY A 58 -13.36 -12.38 -15.52
CA GLY A 58 -12.70 -13.49 -14.80
C GLY A 58 -11.20 -13.33 -14.57
N ARG A 59 -10.52 -12.39 -15.24
CA ARG A 59 -9.08 -12.12 -15.06
C ARG A 59 -8.81 -11.00 -14.06
N ASP A 60 -9.79 -10.14 -13.84
CA ASP A 60 -9.70 -9.05 -12.87
C ASP A 60 -10.13 -9.59 -11.49
N PRO A 61 -9.24 -9.62 -10.48
CA PRO A 61 -9.56 -10.21 -9.18
C PRO A 61 -10.77 -9.58 -8.50
N VAL A 62 -10.94 -8.26 -8.60
CA VAL A 62 -12.03 -7.52 -7.94
C VAL A 62 -13.36 -7.81 -8.65
N LEU A 63 -13.37 -7.80 -9.98
CA LEU A 63 -14.58 -8.14 -10.73
C LEU A 63 -14.94 -9.62 -10.61
N ALA A 64 -13.95 -10.52 -10.57
CA ALA A 64 -14.14 -11.95 -10.43
C ALA A 64 -14.73 -12.32 -9.06
N GLU A 65 -14.28 -11.66 -7.99
CA GLU A 65 -14.81 -11.84 -6.64
C GLU A 65 -16.29 -11.43 -6.54
N GLY A 66 -16.67 -10.31 -7.16
CA GLY A 66 -18.07 -9.84 -7.15
C GLY A 66 -18.99 -10.57 -8.13
N ALA A 67 -18.45 -11.26 -9.14
CA ALA A 67 -19.24 -11.90 -10.19
C ALA A 67 -20.06 -13.09 -9.68
N SER A 68 -21.35 -13.12 -10.03
CA SER A 68 -22.23 -14.26 -9.75
C SER A 68 -23.02 -14.67 -10.99
N MET A 69 -23.60 -15.87 -10.95
CA MET A 69 -24.55 -16.33 -11.96
C MET A 69 -25.97 -16.06 -11.49
N MET A 70 -26.75 -15.36 -12.31
CA MET A 70 -28.15 -15.00 -12.07
C MET A 70 -29.06 -15.60 -13.14
N GLU A 71 -30.29 -15.95 -12.75
CA GLU A 71 -31.35 -16.33 -13.66
C GLU A 71 -32.02 -15.08 -14.27
N VAL A 72 -31.86 -14.91 -15.59
CA VAL A 72 -32.41 -13.77 -16.33
C VAL A 72 -33.50 -14.25 -17.27
N PRO A 73 -34.75 -13.75 -17.16
CA PRO A 73 -35.80 -14.03 -18.13
C PRO A 73 -35.41 -13.49 -19.51
N THR A 74 -35.40 -14.35 -20.52
CA THR A 74 -35.19 -13.97 -21.92
C THR A 74 -36.34 -14.44 -22.80
N ARG A 75 -36.39 -13.99 -24.06
CA ARG A 75 -37.36 -14.47 -25.05
C ARG A 75 -37.33 -15.99 -25.27
N GLY A 76 -36.21 -16.65 -24.95
CA GLY A 76 -36.03 -18.10 -25.05
C GLY A 76 -36.20 -18.86 -23.73
N GLY A 77 -36.78 -18.23 -22.71
CA GLY A 77 -36.89 -18.77 -21.34
C GLY A 77 -35.84 -18.20 -20.39
N VAL A 78 -35.84 -18.71 -19.15
CA VAL A 78 -34.91 -18.31 -18.09
C VAL A 78 -33.50 -18.81 -18.45
N GLN A 79 -32.54 -17.90 -18.49
CA GLN A 79 -31.13 -18.21 -18.80
C GLN A 79 -30.23 -17.80 -17.64
N ARG A 80 -29.27 -18.66 -17.30
CA ARG A 80 -28.21 -18.32 -16.34
C ARG A 80 -27.18 -17.42 -17.01
N GLN A 81 -27.04 -16.19 -16.52
CA GLN A 81 -26.11 -15.19 -17.05
C GLN A 81 -25.19 -14.68 -15.94
N LEU A 82 -23.98 -14.28 -16.33
CA LEU A 82 -23.04 -13.65 -15.41
C LEU A 82 -23.50 -12.21 -15.11
N ALA A 83 -23.55 -11.87 -13.84
CA ALA A 83 -23.93 -10.56 -13.33
C ALA A 83 -22.85 -9.99 -12.40
N LEU A 84 -22.73 -8.66 -12.39
CA LEU A 84 -21.89 -7.93 -11.45
C LEU A 84 -22.76 -7.05 -10.54
N PRO A 85 -22.38 -6.86 -9.27
CA PRO A 85 -22.90 -5.79 -8.45
C PRO A 85 -22.86 -4.44 -9.16
N LEU A 86 -23.91 -3.63 -9.01
CA LEU A 86 -24.02 -2.33 -9.67
C LEU A 86 -22.81 -1.42 -9.37
N HIS A 87 -22.28 -1.49 -8.14
CA HIS A 87 -21.12 -0.69 -7.73
C HIS A 87 -19.80 -1.07 -8.46
N LEU A 88 -19.70 -2.27 -9.04
CA LEU A 88 -18.54 -2.72 -9.82
C LEU A 88 -18.65 -2.41 -11.32
N VAL A 89 -19.85 -2.10 -11.80
CA VAL A 89 -20.09 -1.79 -13.23
C VAL A 89 -19.28 -0.58 -13.72
N PRO A 90 -19.14 0.54 -12.96
CA PRO A 90 -18.26 1.64 -13.35
C PRO A 90 -16.81 1.20 -13.59
N GLY A 91 -16.25 0.36 -12.70
CA GLY A 91 -14.89 -0.15 -12.83
C GLY A 91 -14.71 -1.04 -14.07
N PHE A 92 -15.69 -1.88 -14.37
CA PHE A 92 -15.71 -2.66 -15.61
C PHE A 92 -15.73 -1.78 -16.86
N LEU A 93 -16.55 -0.72 -16.89
CA LEU A 93 -16.62 0.18 -18.04
C LEU A 93 -15.37 1.05 -18.18
N PHE A 94 -14.81 1.49 -17.06
CA PHE A 94 -13.61 2.32 -17.02
C PHE A 94 -12.38 1.64 -17.63
N THR A 95 -12.23 0.33 -17.41
CA THR A 95 -11.09 -0.46 -17.92
C THR A 95 -11.23 -0.88 -19.39
N ALA A 96 -12.37 -0.58 -20.03
CA ALA A 96 -12.56 -0.86 -21.43
C ALA A 96 -11.87 0.15 -22.34
N ASP A 97 -11.27 -0.37 -23.40
CA ASP A 97 -10.72 0.42 -24.49
C ASP A 97 -11.85 1.14 -25.24
N ALA A 98 -11.80 2.48 -25.26
CA ALA A 98 -12.85 3.33 -25.82
C ALA A 98 -13.05 3.09 -27.33
N ASP A 99 -11.99 2.69 -28.04
CA ASP A 99 -12.05 2.45 -29.49
C ASP A 99 -12.85 1.20 -29.86
N ARG A 100 -13.06 0.30 -28.89
CA ARG A 100 -13.81 -0.94 -29.06
C ARG A 100 -15.32 -0.78 -28.91
N TYR A 101 -15.78 0.38 -28.49
CA TYR A 101 -17.21 0.71 -28.42
C TYR A 101 -17.75 1.07 -29.80
N ALA A 102 -19.06 0.92 -29.97
CA ALA A 102 -19.76 1.40 -31.15
C ALA A 102 -19.44 2.89 -31.38
N PRO A 103 -19.18 3.34 -32.64
CA PRO A 103 -18.76 4.71 -32.94
C PRO A 103 -19.63 5.78 -32.28
N GLU A 104 -20.94 5.55 -32.23
CA GLU A 104 -21.96 6.45 -31.68
C GLU A 104 -21.87 6.59 -30.15
N LEU A 105 -21.22 5.64 -29.47
CA LEU A 105 -21.08 5.60 -28.01
C LEU A 105 -19.70 6.05 -27.52
N ARG A 106 -18.71 6.19 -28.42
CA ARG A 106 -17.33 6.54 -28.06
C ARG A 106 -17.25 7.85 -27.29
N GLU A 107 -17.94 8.89 -27.77
CA GLU A 107 -17.95 10.20 -27.12
C GLU A 107 -18.50 10.11 -25.69
N ARG A 108 -19.60 9.38 -25.50
CA ARG A 108 -20.20 9.16 -24.17
C ARG A 108 -19.28 8.37 -23.24
N VAL A 109 -18.59 7.36 -23.75
CA VAL A 109 -17.60 6.59 -22.98
C VAL A 109 -16.42 7.47 -22.58
N HIS A 110 -15.95 8.36 -23.46
CA HIS A 110 -14.90 9.32 -23.13
C HIS A 110 -15.34 10.29 -22.04
N LEU A 111 -16.57 10.81 -22.09
CA LEU A 111 -17.13 11.68 -21.05
C LEU A 111 -17.20 10.93 -19.71
N PHE A 112 -17.77 9.72 -19.70
CA PHE A 112 -17.82 8.87 -18.51
C PHE A 112 -16.43 8.62 -17.91
N ARG A 113 -15.42 8.33 -18.74
CA ARG A 113 -14.04 8.11 -18.25
C ARG A 113 -13.44 9.39 -17.68
N LYS A 114 -13.67 10.57 -18.30
CA LYS A 114 -13.23 11.86 -17.76
C LYS A 114 -13.84 12.12 -16.37
N GLU A 115 -15.14 11.87 -16.21
CA GLU A 115 -15.82 11.96 -14.91
C GLU A 115 -15.21 11.01 -13.88
N CYS A 116 -14.93 9.75 -14.27
CA CYS A 116 -14.25 8.80 -13.39
C CYS A 116 -12.88 9.32 -12.92
N PHE A 117 -12.05 9.85 -13.83
CA PHE A 117 -10.75 10.43 -13.46
C PHE A 117 -10.89 11.63 -12.51
N GLN A 118 -11.90 12.48 -12.71
CA GLN A 118 -12.17 13.61 -11.82
C GLN A 118 -12.59 13.13 -10.43
N VAL A 119 -13.48 12.13 -10.33
CA VAL A 119 -13.91 11.55 -9.06
C VAL A 119 -12.76 10.86 -8.35
N LEU A 120 -11.93 10.09 -9.06
CA LEU A 120 -10.74 9.45 -8.49
C LEU A 120 -9.74 10.50 -7.98
N HIS A 121 -9.47 11.55 -8.75
CA HIS A 121 -8.61 12.66 -8.31
C HIS A 121 -9.21 13.37 -7.09
N ALA A 122 -10.50 13.68 -7.10
CA ALA A 122 -11.17 14.29 -5.96
C ALA A 122 -11.08 13.40 -4.71
N HIS A 123 -11.29 12.10 -4.85
CA HIS A 123 -11.26 11.17 -3.72
C HIS A 123 -9.85 10.94 -3.16
N PHE A 124 -8.86 10.73 -4.02
CA PHE A 124 -7.50 10.32 -3.61
C PHE A 124 -6.51 11.48 -3.48
N ALA A 125 -6.60 12.50 -4.34
CA ALA A 125 -5.66 13.63 -4.37
C ALA A 125 -6.21 14.90 -3.71
N CYS A 126 -7.52 15.13 -3.79
CA CYS A 126 -8.19 16.22 -3.09
C CYS A 126 -9.04 15.66 -1.95
N ARG A 127 -8.44 14.91 -1.02
CA ARG A 127 -9.11 14.63 0.25
C ARG A 127 -9.60 15.99 0.76
N PRO A 128 -10.92 16.21 0.94
CA PRO A 128 -11.38 17.46 1.51
C PRO A 128 -10.69 17.53 2.87
N VAL A 129 -9.70 18.42 2.97
CA VAL A 129 -9.30 18.91 4.28
C VAL A 129 -10.56 19.63 4.72
N GLU A 130 -11.30 19.01 5.64
CA GLU A 130 -12.40 19.71 6.30
C GLU A 130 -11.89 21.11 6.61
N PRO A 131 -12.61 22.18 6.21
CA PRO A 131 -12.18 23.53 6.50
C PRO A 131 -11.91 23.56 8.00
N VAL A 132 -10.63 23.64 8.37
CA VAL A 132 -10.26 23.78 9.77
C VAL A 132 -10.79 25.15 10.11
N GLU A 133 -11.85 25.20 10.92
CA GLU A 133 -12.34 26.47 11.44
C GLU A 133 -11.13 27.24 11.97
N PRO A 134 -10.99 28.53 11.66
CA PRO A 134 -9.83 29.29 12.10
C PRO A 134 -9.73 29.19 13.61
N ILE A 135 -8.80 28.37 14.10
CA ILE A 135 -8.60 28.24 15.53
C ILE A 135 -8.01 29.59 15.96
N ALA A 136 -8.70 30.27 16.87
CA ALA A 136 -8.23 31.53 17.45
C ALA A 136 -7.09 31.23 18.43
N ILE A 137 -5.91 30.91 17.90
CA ILE A 137 -4.70 30.62 18.66
C ILE A 137 -3.87 31.90 18.76
N ASP A 138 -3.27 32.13 19.93
CA ASP A 138 -2.23 33.15 20.08
C ASP A 138 -1.06 32.92 19.08
N PRO A 139 -0.57 33.96 18.38
CA PRO A 139 0.54 33.83 17.43
C PRO A 139 1.83 33.22 18.01
N ALA A 140 2.12 33.40 19.30
CA ALA A 140 3.29 32.80 19.93
C ALA A 140 3.14 31.27 20.07
N THR A 141 1.98 30.82 20.54
CA THR A 141 1.58 29.41 20.64
C THR A 141 1.59 28.72 19.28
N ALA A 142 1.08 29.38 18.23
CA ALA A 142 1.10 28.85 16.87
C ALA A 142 2.55 28.63 16.36
N ARG A 143 3.46 29.58 16.60
CA ARG A 143 4.88 29.44 16.22
C ARG A 143 5.55 28.29 16.96
N GLU A 144 5.26 28.13 18.25
CA GLU A 144 5.81 27.05 19.06
C GLU A 144 5.31 25.68 18.59
N GLY A 145 4.02 25.56 18.27
CA GLY A 145 3.45 24.33 17.70
C GLY A 145 4.14 23.95 16.36
N VAL A 146 4.32 24.91 15.46
CA VAL A 146 5.04 24.67 14.18
C VAL A 146 6.49 24.26 14.43
N ARG A 147 7.16 24.86 15.43
CA ARG A 147 8.52 24.52 15.81
C ARG A 147 8.63 23.06 16.27
N LEU A 148 7.76 22.63 17.18
CA LEU A 148 7.72 21.26 17.70
C LEU A 148 7.41 20.23 16.61
N VAL A 149 6.44 20.52 15.73
CA VAL A 149 6.14 19.65 14.57
C VAL A 149 7.34 19.53 13.64
N THR A 150 8.07 20.62 13.42
CA THR A 150 9.28 20.60 12.57
C THR A 150 10.41 19.80 13.22
N MET A 151 10.58 19.90 14.55
CA MET A 151 11.53 19.08 15.30
C MET A 151 11.14 17.61 15.24
N LEU A 152 9.88 17.27 15.49
CA LEU A 152 9.34 15.91 15.39
C LEU A 152 9.51 15.30 14.01
N LYS A 153 9.37 16.06 12.92
CA LYS A 153 9.58 15.54 11.57
C LYS A 153 11.04 15.13 11.29
N ARG A 154 12.00 15.72 12.00
CA ARG A 154 13.44 15.48 11.80
C ARG A 154 14.02 14.50 12.82
N GLU A 155 13.48 14.50 14.03
CA GLU A 155 13.91 13.63 15.10
C GLU A 155 13.43 12.20 14.83
N THR A 156 14.35 11.25 14.97
CA THR A 156 14.07 9.81 14.78
C THR A 156 14.17 9.06 16.11
N SER A 157 14.83 9.60 17.14
CA SER A 157 14.88 8.95 18.45
C SER A 157 13.47 8.78 19.05
N PRO A 158 13.01 7.55 19.35
CA PRO A 158 11.66 7.32 19.87
C PRO A 158 11.39 8.03 21.19
N GLU A 159 12.41 8.19 22.03
CA GLU A 159 12.30 8.84 23.34
C GLU A 159 12.14 10.35 23.20
N ILE A 160 12.99 10.98 22.38
CA ILE A 160 12.95 12.42 22.13
C ILE A 160 11.68 12.78 21.35
N ARG A 161 11.25 11.94 20.41
CA ARG A 161 9.97 12.09 19.70
C ARG A 161 8.80 12.05 20.68
N ARG A 162 8.77 11.09 21.61
CA ARG A 162 7.72 11.03 22.65
C ARG A 162 7.72 12.29 23.53
N MET A 163 8.91 12.81 23.87
CA MET A 163 9.03 14.05 24.63
C MET A 163 8.48 15.26 23.86
N TYR A 164 8.90 15.48 22.61
CA TYR A 164 8.40 16.59 21.79
C TYR A 164 6.90 16.47 21.49
N HIS A 165 6.41 15.24 21.28
CA HIS A 165 4.98 14.98 21.09
C HIS A 165 4.18 15.31 22.36
N GLY A 166 4.72 15.01 23.54
CA GLY A 166 4.13 15.42 24.82
C GLY A 166 4.04 16.94 24.99
N PHE A 167 5.07 17.70 24.56
CA PHE A 167 4.99 19.17 24.56
C PHE A 167 3.96 19.69 23.56
N LEU A 168 3.86 19.06 22.38
CA LEU A 168 2.85 19.40 21.39
C LEU A 168 1.44 19.13 21.93
N ASP A 169 1.27 18.03 22.64
CA ASP A 169 0.00 17.63 23.24
C ASP A 169 -0.50 18.64 24.28
N GLN A 170 0.39 19.12 25.15
CA GLN A 170 0.06 20.17 26.12
C GLN A 170 -0.39 21.47 25.44
N LEU A 171 0.28 21.87 24.33
CA LEU A 171 -0.10 23.06 23.57
C LEU A 171 -1.44 22.89 22.85
N CYS A 172 -1.68 21.74 22.23
CA CYS A 172 -2.93 21.42 21.55
C CYS A 172 -4.11 21.36 22.53
N ALA A 173 -3.93 20.69 23.68
CA ALA A 173 -4.93 20.60 24.73
C ALA A 173 -5.33 21.98 25.27
N GLY A 174 -4.37 22.89 25.44
CA GLY A 174 -4.61 24.27 25.88
C GLY A 174 -5.48 25.10 24.93
N GLN A 175 -5.66 24.64 23.68
CA GLN A 175 -6.46 25.30 22.64
C GLN A 175 -7.71 24.48 22.26
N GLY A 176 -7.99 23.37 22.94
CA GLY A 176 -9.08 22.46 22.58
C GLY A 176 -8.88 21.74 21.25
N ILE A 177 -7.63 21.67 20.76
CA ILE A 177 -7.28 21.01 19.49
C ILE A 177 -6.87 19.57 19.79
N ALA A 178 -7.34 18.62 18.97
CA ALA A 178 -6.84 17.26 19.02
C ALA A 178 -5.41 17.19 18.48
N THR A 179 -4.47 16.70 19.30
CA THR A 179 -3.09 16.46 18.90
C THR A 179 -3.03 15.35 17.85
N PRO A 180 -2.37 15.56 16.69
CA PRO A 180 -2.20 14.50 15.71
C PRO A 180 -1.40 13.33 16.31
N ALA A 181 -1.68 12.11 15.86
CA ALA A 181 -0.93 10.93 16.27
C ALA A 181 0.57 11.10 15.96
N ILE A 182 1.45 10.67 16.87
CA ILE A 182 2.90 10.80 16.72
C ILE A 182 3.43 10.15 15.42
N ALA A 183 2.83 9.02 15.02
CA ALA A 183 3.14 8.30 13.78
C ALA A 183 2.72 9.06 12.51
N ALA A 184 1.83 10.05 12.62
CA ALA A 184 1.49 10.94 11.51
C ALA A 184 2.50 12.09 11.36
N ILE A 185 3.43 12.26 12.30
CA ILE A 185 4.42 13.35 12.34
C ILE A 185 5.84 12.77 12.25
N GLY A 186 6.25 12.34 11.06
CA GLY A 186 7.55 11.67 10.85
C GLY A 186 7.53 10.22 11.36
N ALA A 187 8.70 9.59 11.39
CA ALA A 187 8.85 8.19 11.80
C ALA A 187 9.96 8.03 12.84
N ASP A 188 9.76 7.08 13.75
CA ASP A 188 10.80 6.62 14.67
C ASP A 188 11.94 5.98 13.88
N ALA A 189 13.15 6.02 14.43
CA ALA A 189 14.26 5.20 13.98
C ALA A 189 13.85 3.73 14.14
N LEU A 190 14.09 2.93 13.09
CA LEU A 190 13.93 1.49 13.20
C LEU A 190 14.83 0.96 14.32
N PRO A 191 14.41 -0.08 15.06
CA PRO A 191 15.24 -0.71 16.07
C PRO A 191 16.61 -1.10 15.49
N SER A 192 17.68 -0.94 16.26
CA SER A 192 19.04 -1.27 15.81
C SER A 192 19.14 -2.68 15.21
N ALA A 193 18.48 -3.67 15.82
CA ALA A 193 18.43 -5.04 15.31
C ALA A 193 17.86 -5.17 13.89
N GLU A 194 16.82 -4.38 13.55
CA GLU A 194 16.23 -4.39 12.21
C GLU A 194 17.13 -3.73 11.16
N LEU A 195 17.94 -2.75 11.57
CA LEU A 195 18.91 -2.07 10.71
C LEU A 195 20.20 -2.87 10.51
N VAL A 196 20.63 -3.62 11.53
CA VAL A 196 21.86 -4.42 11.51
C VAL A 196 21.65 -5.81 10.91
N ALA A 197 20.45 -6.39 10.99
CA ALA A 197 20.20 -7.72 10.42
C ALA A 197 20.48 -7.83 8.90
N PRO A 198 20.11 -6.86 8.04
CA PRO A 198 20.53 -6.86 6.63
C PRO A 198 22.04 -6.81 6.44
N LEU A 199 22.76 -6.07 7.31
CA LEU A 199 24.21 -5.99 7.29
C LEU A 199 24.84 -7.36 7.54
N LEU A 200 24.43 -8.04 8.61
CA LEU A 200 24.96 -9.37 8.95
C LEU A 200 24.70 -10.40 7.84
N ARG A 201 23.47 -10.43 7.29
CA ARG A 201 23.16 -11.27 6.11
C ARG A 201 24.00 -10.92 4.88
N GLY A 202 24.27 -9.64 4.68
CA GLY A 202 25.17 -9.18 3.62
C GLY A 202 26.59 -9.70 3.80
N LEU A 203 27.12 -9.67 5.03
CA LEU A 203 28.44 -10.22 5.37
C LEU A 203 28.52 -11.72 5.08
N GLU A 204 27.52 -12.50 5.50
CA GLU A 204 27.41 -13.93 5.18
C GLU A 204 27.41 -14.18 3.67
N THR A 205 26.68 -13.35 2.91
CA THR A 205 26.63 -13.44 1.45
C THR A 205 28.00 -13.22 0.82
N LEU A 206 28.76 -12.21 1.29
CA LEU A 206 30.13 -11.97 0.81
C LEU A 206 31.03 -13.17 1.10
N THR A 207 30.92 -13.74 2.30
CA THR A 207 31.67 -14.94 2.70
C THR A 207 31.33 -16.15 1.82
N MET A 208 30.04 -16.39 1.56
CA MET A 208 29.58 -17.45 0.66
C MET A 208 30.08 -17.28 -0.78
N MET A 209 30.21 -16.04 -1.24
CA MET A 209 30.75 -15.72 -2.57
C MET A 209 32.28 -15.83 -2.64
N GLY A 210 32.95 -16.12 -1.52
CA GLY A 210 34.42 -16.16 -1.45
C GLY A 210 35.07 -14.79 -1.60
N ILE A 211 34.32 -13.71 -1.41
CA ILE A 211 34.86 -12.35 -1.42
C ILE A 211 35.59 -12.14 -0.10
N VAL A 212 36.85 -11.71 -0.15
CA VAL A 212 37.63 -11.44 1.05
C VAL A 212 37.35 -10.01 1.51
N TRP A 213 36.70 -9.86 2.66
CA TRP A 213 36.25 -8.55 3.19
C TRP A 213 36.64 -8.31 4.66
N ASN A 214 37.05 -9.35 5.41
CA ASN A 214 37.45 -9.19 6.80
C ASN A 214 38.86 -8.56 6.88
N HIS A 215 38.95 -7.39 7.51
CA HIS A 215 40.21 -6.69 7.75
C HIS A 215 40.98 -7.22 8.96
N SER A 216 40.35 -7.99 9.85
CA SER A 216 41.02 -8.64 10.98
C SER A 216 41.83 -9.84 10.50
N SER A 217 43.04 -10.00 11.04
CA SER A 217 43.84 -11.21 10.92
C SER A 217 43.65 -12.17 12.11
N GLN A 218 42.92 -11.75 13.14
CA GLN A 218 42.67 -12.56 14.33
C GLN A 218 41.52 -13.54 14.09
N PRO A 219 41.71 -14.84 14.35
CA PRO A 219 40.63 -15.82 14.29
C PRO A 219 39.49 -15.44 15.24
N GLY A 220 38.23 -15.59 14.79
CA GLY A 220 37.04 -15.27 15.60
C GLY A 220 36.75 -13.77 15.73
N VAL A 221 37.51 -12.89 15.08
CA VAL A 221 37.23 -11.45 15.07
C VAL A 221 36.89 -11.03 13.65
N ILE A 222 35.71 -10.42 13.49
CA ILE A 222 35.30 -9.78 12.25
C ILE A 222 35.57 -8.29 12.39
N ALA A 223 36.29 -7.71 11.42
CA ALA A 223 36.48 -6.27 11.32
C ALA A 223 36.22 -5.76 9.89
N PHE A 224 35.41 -4.72 9.76
CA PHE A 224 35.06 -4.14 8.45
C PHE A 224 35.08 -2.61 8.48
N ASP A 225 35.49 -2.00 7.36
CA ASP A 225 35.26 -0.59 7.08
C ASP A 225 33.83 -0.43 6.54
N LEU A 226 32.97 0.32 7.23
CA LEU A 226 31.56 0.43 6.86
C LEU A 226 31.37 1.09 5.49
N ALA A 227 32.19 2.07 5.11
CA ALA A 227 32.02 2.75 3.83
C ALA A 227 32.42 1.82 2.68
N GLU A 228 33.57 1.15 2.82
CA GLU A 228 34.04 0.15 1.86
C GLU A 228 33.06 -1.02 1.71
N LEU A 229 32.48 -1.47 2.83
CA LEU A 229 31.52 -2.57 2.82
C LEU A 229 30.23 -2.19 2.08
N LEU A 230 29.71 -0.98 2.29
CA LEU A 230 28.53 -0.51 1.58
C LEU A 230 28.77 -0.39 0.06
N GLU A 231 29.98 -0.02 -0.37
CA GLU A 231 30.37 -0.05 -1.80
C GLU A 231 30.39 -1.49 -2.36
N HIS A 232 30.78 -2.48 -1.57
CA HIS A 232 30.68 -3.89 -1.98
C HIS A 232 29.22 -4.32 -2.16
N PHE A 233 28.35 -3.95 -1.22
CA PHE A 233 26.92 -4.25 -1.31
C PHE A 233 26.25 -3.58 -2.51
N ASP A 234 26.56 -2.32 -2.77
CA ASP A 234 26.04 -1.60 -3.93
C ASP A 234 26.42 -2.28 -5.25
N ARG A 235 27.69 -2.67 -5.41
CA ARG A 235 28.17 -3.41 -6.60
C ARG A 235 27.48 -4.77 -6.79
N LEU A 236 27.03 -5.39 -5.69
CA LEU A 236 26.33 -6.68 -5.69
C LEU A 236 24.81 -6.53 -5.68
N MET A 237 24.29 -5.30 -5.78
CA MET A 237 22.87 -4.98 -5.73
C MET A 237 22.19 -5.43 -4.41
N ILE A 238 22.96 -5.53 -3.32
CA ILE A 238 22.45 -5.84 -1.98
C ILE A 238 21.91 -4.55 -1.37
N THR A 239 20.61 -4.51 -1.09
CA THR A 239 19.94 -3.31 -0.56
C THR A 239 20.27 -3.12 0.92
N MET A 240 20.75 -1.92 1.27
CA MET A 240 21.13 -1.57 2.65
C MET A 240 20.38 -0.32 3.13
N PRO A 241 20.09 -0.21 4.45
CA PRO A 241 19.61 1.03 5.05
C PRO A 241 20.59 2.19 4.88
N ALA A 242 20.10 3.43 4.96
CA ALA A 242 20.92 4.63 4.78
C ALA A 242 22.09 4.73 5.78
N MET A 243 23.25 5.20 5.32
CA MET A 243 24.50 5.25 6.09
C MET A 243 24.39 5.97 7.44
N SER A 244 23.60 7.05 7.49
CA SER A 244 23.41 7.88 8.69
C SER A 244 22.77 7.10 9.85
N SER A 245 21.96 6.09 9.54
CA SER A 245 21.32 5.24 10.55
C SER A 245 22.25 4.11 10.98
N MET A 246 23.05 3.56 10.06
CA MET A 246 23.88 2.38 10.29
C MET A 246 24.95 2.57 11.36
N SER A 247 25.69 3.69 11.34
CA SER A 247 26.74 3.92 12.34
C SER A 247 26.21 4.06 13.78
N GLN A 248 25.00 4.61 13.96
CA GLN A 248 24.39 4.71 15.28
C GLN A 248 23.83 3.36 15.72
N SER A 249 23.16 2.64 14.82
CA SER A 249 22.65 1.29 15.10
C SER A 249 23.75 0.34 15.54
N LEU A 250 24.92 0.35 14.88
CA LEU A 250 26.06 -0.48 15.30
C LEU A 250 26.50 -0.20 16.74
N ARG A 251 26.48 1.06 17.20
CA ARG A 251 26.83 1.40 18.60
C ARG A 251 25.82 0.88 19.61
N GLU A 252 24.54 0.89 19.23
CA GLU A 252 23.42 0.53 20.09
C GLU A 252 23.07 -0.97 20.02
N HIS A 253 23.70 -1.72 19.11
CA HIS A 253 23.41 -3.13 18.91
C HIS A 253 23.93 -3.96 20.10
N ALA A 254 23.04 -4.77 20.68
CA ALA A 254 23.34 -5.49 21.91
C ALA A 254 24.07 -6.82 21.68
N ASP A 255 23.83 -7.50 20.55
CA ASP A 255 24.46 -8.81 20.25
C ASP A 255 24.41 -9.14 18.74
N PRO A 256 25.54 -9.18 18.01
CA PRO A 256 26.89 -8.94 18.54
C PRO A 256 27.10 -7.46 18.90
N VAL A 257 28.02 -7.22 19.85
CA VAL A 257 28.46 -5.88 20.25
C VAL A 257 29.53 -5.40 19.28
N PHE A 258 29.33 -4.22 18.69
CA PHE A 258 30.30 -3.63 17.76
C PHE A 258 31.14 -2.54 18.43
N GLU A 259 32.45 -2.59 18.19
CA GLU A 259 33.39 -1.60 18.68
C GLU A 259 34.14 -0.93 17.52
N LYS A 260 34.46 0.36 17.66
CA LYS A 260 35.35 1.05 16.72
C LYS A 260 36.80 0.81 17.12
N VAL A 261 37.55 0.16 16.25
CA VAL A 261 38.96 -0.19 16.47
C VAL A 261 39.82 0.28 15.30
N SER A 262 41.05 0.70 15.61
CA SER A 262 42.07 0.97 14.60
C SER A 262 42.95 -0.27 14.47
N ILE A 263 42.91 -0.94 13.31
CA ILE A 263 43.67 -2.18 13.05
C ILE A 263 44.50 -2.06 11.78
N VAL A 264 45.58 -2.81 11.68
CA VAL A 264 46.30 -2.98 10.41
C VAL A 264 45.51 -3.98 9.56
N SER A 265 44.93 -3.48 8.48
CA SER A 265 44.07 -4.25 7.58
C SER A 265 44.81 -5.43 6.96
N ASN A 266 44.28 -6.64 7.13
CA ASN A 266 44.77 -7.85 6.46
C ASN A 266 44.67 -7.75 4.91
N LEU A 267 43.77 -6.91 4.40
CA LEU A 267 43.54 -6.75 2.96
C LEU A 267 44.52 -5.77 2.30
N THR A 268 44.94 -4.74 3.03
CA THR A 268 45.72 -3.61 2.47
C THR A 268 47.09 -3.41 3.11
N GLY A 269 47.36 -4.06 4.25
CA GLY A 269 48.58 -3.89 5.05
C GLY A 269 48.73 -2.50 5.70
N ARG A 270 47.67 -1.68 5.69
CA ARG A 270 47.69 -0.30 6.23
C ARG A 270 46.72 -0.16 7.41
N PRO A 271 46.99 0.77 8.36
CA PRO A 271 46.04 1.09 9.40
C PRO A 271 44.69 1.56 8.83
N ARG A 272 43.60 1.02 9.35
CA ARG A 272 42.21 1.36 9.00
C ARG A 272 41.37 1.44 10.27
N LEU A 273 40.40 2.35 10.27
CA LEU A 273 39.39 2.44 11.31
C LEU A 273 38.21 1.55 10.93
N CYS A 274 38.03 0.46 11.65
CA CYS A 274 37.01 -0.55 11.37
C CYS A 274 35.99 -0.63 12.51
N TRP A 275 34.79 -1.11 12.18
CA TRP A 275 33.90 -1.71 13.15
C TRP A 275 34.30 -3.17 13.33
N ALA A 276 34.42 -3.63 14.57
CA ALA A 276 34.76 -5.01 14.88
C ALA A 276 33.79 -5.63 15.88
N TYR A 277 33.59 -6.93 15.77
CA TYR A 277 32.84 -7.75 16.73
C TYR A 277 33.42 -9.17 16.77
N GLU A 278 33.15 -9.87 17.86
CA GLU A 278 33.50 -11.29 18.01
C GLU A 278 32.49 -12.15 17.25
N ASP A 279 33.00 -12.93 16.30
CA ASP A 279 32.19 -13.87 15.53
C ASP A 279 31.98 -15.12 16.38
N ARG A 280 30.78 -15.23 16.98
CA ARG A 280 30.33 -16.44 17.69
C ARG A 280 29.86 -17.52 16.72
N ALA A 281 30.51 -17.67 15.58
CA ALA A 281 30.32 -18.84 14.74
C ALA A 281 30.71 -20.07 15.58
N ASP A 282 29.69 -20.76 16.06
CA ASP A 282 29.78 -21.96 16.90
C ASP A 282 30.79 -22.97 16.32
N GLY A 283 31.50 -23.63 17.24
CA GLY A 283 32.17 -24.91 16.94
C GLY A 283 31.17 -26.03 16.67
#